data_AF-A0A3N5B1P2-F1
#
_entry.id   AF-A0A3N5B1P2-F1
#
_cell.length_a   1.000
_cell.length_b   1.000
_cell.length_c   1.000
_cell.angle_alpha   90.00
_cell.angle_beta   90.00
_cell.angle_gamma   90.00
#
_symmetry.space_group_name_H-M   'P 1'
#
loop_
_entity.id
_entity.type
_entity.pdbx_description
1 polymer ?
#
loop_
_entity_poly.entity_id
_entity_poly.type
_entity_poly.pdbx_seq_one_letter_code
_entity_poly.pdbx_strand_id
1 'polypeptide(L)'
;MEYKLKKYFIHDVLTPWMHLEDIYLNENHPAHEDLKYDLDAIKEQEVLTYYKKHEERINFLNRKIKNKIIYSKILLFGELLANSIFEDRLEALLKNEPYDRKEFENFYDKENLIKVDKFSKVYDSIIINGNRYGLCLPINAFNSSYWISQELNKLNLDDVDLKIRVDPFLKNFSLICQKSTVFSKPLNWNKIRDLKTVDKGQFRNYKTGELTEYMWKPRKNNRVVFTCEELPSEDLINLRGSRYFHAIFEKDSGRFIHCDGSIKIYNKNSFKKRCKYTINNNEINDIGKEVKIFRVDKNIPKEMFMSLINSYFYWNYDLIDYFLKKTI
;
A
#
# COMPACT_ATOMS: atom_id res chain seq x y z
N MET A 1 -5.05 10.24 -20.57
CA MET A 1 -6.18 11.18 -20.63
C MET A 1 -6.16 11.97 -19.35
N GLU A 2 -6.14 13.29 -19.41
CA GLU A 2 -6.11 14.13 -18.21
C GLU A 2 -7.55 14.46 -17.81
N TYR A 3 -8.06 13.81 -16.77
CA TYR A 3 -9.41 14.06 -16.24
C TYR A 3 -9.43 15.38 -15.48
N LYS A 4 -10.39 16.26 -15.78
CA LYS A 4 -10.53 17.54 -15.06
C LYS A 4 -10.80 17.31 -13.57
N LEU A 5 -11.62 16.30 -13.27
CA LEU A 5 -12.02 15.97 -11.90
C LEU A 5 -10.88 15.38 -11.05
N LYS A 6 -9.74 15.03 -11.66
CA LYS A 6 -8.59 14.46 -10.93
C LYS A 6 -8.11 15.38 -9.80
N LYS A 7 -8.03 16.69 -10.06
CA LYS A 7 -7.57 17.68 -9.06
C LYS A 7 -8.45 17.71 -7.82
N TYR A 8 -9.73 17.37 -7.96
CA TYR A 8 -10.67 17.32 -6.84
C TYR A 8 -10.38 16.12 -5.90
N PHE A 9 -9.99 14.97 -6.46
CA PHE A 9 -9.80 13.72 -5.72
C PHE A 9 -8.35 13.37 -5.38
N ILE A 10 -7.37 14.09 -5.92
CA ILE A 10 -5.96 13.72 -5.79
C ILE A 10 -5.46 13.70 -4.33
N HIS A 11 -6.03 14.55 -3.48
CA HIS A 11 -5.70 14.64 -2.05
C HIS A 11 -6.61 13.79 -1.16
N ASP A 12 -7.58 13.09 -1.74
CA ASP A 12 -8.64 12.44 -0.99
C ASP A 12 -8.20 11.10 -0.41
N VAL A 13 -8.84 10.67 0.67
CA VAL A 13 -8.58 9.37 1.33
C VAL A 13 -9.68 8.35 1.06
N LEU A 14 -10.74 8.76 0.37
CA LEU A 14 -11.82 7.92 -0.09
C LEU A 14 -11.73 7.71 -1.59
N THR A 15 -12.20 6.55 -2.04
CA THR A 15 -12.22 6.23 -3.45
C THR A 15 -13.25 7.10 -4.16
N PRO A 16 -12.94 7.68 -5.34
CA PRO A 16 -13.82 8.64 -6.01
C PRO A 16 -15.28 8.19 -6.16
N TRP A 17 -15.53 6.93 -6.51
CA TRP A 17 -16.88 6.41 -6.73
C TRP A 17 -17.83 6.59 -5.54
N MET A 18 -17.32 6.75 -4.31
CA MET A 18 -18.14 7.02 -3.12
C MET A 18 -18.83 8.40 -3.16
N HIS A 19 -18.33 9.33 -3.97
CA HIS A 19 -18.82 10.70 -4.05
C HIS A 19 -19.48 11.01 -5.40
N LEU A 20 -19.13 10.28 -6.46
CA LEU A 20 -19.52 10.64 -7.83
C LEU A 20 -21.03 10.66 -8.06
N GLU A 21 -21.81 9.78 -7.43
CA GLU A 21 -23.29 9.85 -7.53
C GLU A 21 -23.83 11.17 -6.97
N ASP A 22 -23.29 11.64 -5.85
CA ASP A 22 -23.74 12.87 -5.20
C ASP A 22 -23.31 14.11 -5.97
N ILE A 23 -22.10 14.10 -6.53
CA ILE A 23 -21.63 15.15 -7.44
C ILE A 23 -22.49 15.20 -8.70
N TYR A 24 -22.83 14.03 -9.26
CA TYR A 24 -23.65 13.95 -10.47
C TYR A 24 -25.08 14.43 -10.25
N LEU A 25 -25.67 14.18 -9.09
CA LEU A 25 -27.05 14.58 -8.80
C LEU A 25 -27.21 16.04 -8.35
N ASN A 26 -26.13 16.66 -7.86
CA ASN A 26 -26.15 18.05 -7.40
C ASN A 26 -25.53 18.98 -8.43
N GLU A 27 -26.36 19.65 -9.24
CA GLU A 27 -25.92 20.60 -10.27
C GLU A 27 -25.16 21.81 -9.71
N ASN A 28 -25.37 22.15 -8.44
CA ASN A 28 -24.66 23.23 -7.76
C ASN A 28 -23.33 22.78 -7.13
N HIS A 29 -22.97 21.49 -7.24
CA HIS A 29 -21.71 21.01 -6.70
C HIS A 29 -20.55 21.60 -7.53
N PRO A 30 -19.48 22.14 -6.90
CA PRO A 30 -18.39 22.81 -7.62
C PRO A 30 -17.68 21.91 -8.65
N ALA A 31 -17.74 20.59 -8.45
CA ALA A 31 -17.13 19.59 -9.31
C ALA A 31 -18.08 18.97 -10.35
N HIS A 32 -19.34 19.45 -10.43
CA HIS A 32 -20.38 18.86 -11.28
C HIS A 32 -20.09 18.99 -12.77
N GLU A 33 -19.71 20.19 -13.23
CA GLU A 33 -19.41 20.44 -14.64
C GLU A 33 -18.16 19.68 -15.12
N ASP A 34 -17.14 19.58 -14.27
CA ASP A 34 -15.95 18.76 -14.56
C ASP A 34 -16.31 17.28 -14.67
N LEU A 35 -17.18 16.78 -13.79
CA LEU A 35 -17.69 15.41 -13.88
C LEU A 35 -18.47 15.17 -15.18
N LYS A 36 -19.40 16.07 -15.54
CA LYS A 36 -20.15 15.95 -16.81
C LYS A 36 -19.21 15.90 -18.01
N TYR A 37 -18.25 16.82 -18.07
CA TYR A 37 -17.24 16.88 -19.13
C TYR A 37 -16.44 15.57 -19.24
N ASP A 38 -15.94 15.05 -18.12
CA ASP A 38 -15.14 13.82 -18.12
C ASP A 38 -15.99 12.59 -18.45
N LEU A 39 -17.25 12.53 -18.01
CA LEU A 39 -18.17 11.46 -18.40
C LEU A 39 -18.41 11.48 -19.90
N ASP A 40 -18.64 12.63 -20.52
CA ASP A 40 -18.94 12.73 -21.96
C ASP A 40 -17.80 12.22 -22.85
N ALA A 41 -16.56 12.19 -22.35
CA ALA A 41 -15.42 11.59 -23.04
C ALA A 41 -15.45 10.04 -23.07
N ILE A 42 -16.24 9.38 -22.22
CA ILE A 42 -16.32 7.91 -22.14
C ILE A 42 -17.23 7.37 -23.23
N LYS A 43 -16.72 6.42 -24.02
CA LYS A 43 -17.47 5.84 -25.14
C LYS A 43 -18.56 4.90 -24.62
N GLU A 44 -19.73 4.95 -25.27
CA GLU A 44 -20.88 4.11 -24.90
C GLU A 44 -20.54 2.61 -24.89
N GLN A 45 -19.73 2.14 -25.85
CA GLN A 45 -19.31 0.75 -25.92
C GLN A 45 -18.48 0.29 -24.71
N GLU A 46 -17.69 1.20 -24.11
CA GLU A 46 -16.92 0.91 -22.89
C GLU A 46 -17.86 0.76 -21.70
N VAL A 47 -18.87 1.62 -21.60
CA VAL A 47 -19.91 1.55 -20.56
C VAL A 47 -20.70 0.25 -20.66
N LEU A 48 -21.11 -0.14 -21.87
CA LEU A 48 -21.84 -1.40 -22.09
C LEU A 48 -21.02 -2.62 -21.72
N THR A 49 -19.73 -2.62 -22.07
CA THR A 49 -18.79 -3.70 -21.69
C THR A 49 -18.65 -3.78 -20.18
N TYR A 50 -18.48 -2.63 -19.51
CA TYR A 50 -18.38 -2.55 -18.05
C TYR A 50 -19.66 -3.05 -17.37
N TYR A 51 -20.84 -2.59 -17.82
CA TYR A 51 -22.13 -3.03 -17.29
C TYR A 51 -22.28 -4.54 -17.37
N LYS A 52 -22.01 -5.15 -18.54
CA LYS A 52 -22.11 -6.62 -18.72
C LYS A 52 -21.17 -7.38 -17.77
N LYS A 53 -19.96 -6.89 -17.57
CA LYS A 53 -18.98 -7.51 -16.65
C LYS A 53 -19.41 -7.42 -15.19
N HIS A 54 -20.15 -6.39 -14.81
CA HIS A 54 -20.51 -6.08 -13.42
C HIS A 54 -22.02 -6.11 -13.14
N GLU A 55 -22.80 -6.76 -14.01
CA GLU A 55 -24.26 -6.68 -14.02
C GLU A 55 -24.88 -7.12 -12.68
N GLU A 56 -24.46 -8.26 -12.14
CA GLU A 56 -24.96 -8.78 -10.86
C GLU A 56 -24.75 -7.78 -9.73
N ARG A 57 -23.53 -7.23 -9.61
CA ARG A 57 -23.18 -6.22 -8.61
C ARG A 57 -24.02 -4.96 -8.79
N ILE A 58 -24.12 -4.45 -10.02
CA ILE A 58 -24.86 -3.22 -10.33
C ILE A 58 -26.36 -3.36 -10.04
N ASN A 59 -26.91 -4.57 -10.23
CA ASN A 59 -28.31 -4.87 -9.94
C ASN A 59 -28.60 -4.98 -8.44
N PHE A 60 -27.62 -5.37 -7.64
CA PHE A 60 -27.77 -5.54 -6.19
C PHE A 60 -27.52 -4.24 -5.40
N LEU A 61 -26.70 -3.32 -5.91
CA LEU A 61 -26.36 -2.09 -5.20
C LEU A 61 -27.57 -1.15 -5.01
N ASN A 62 -27.73 -0.63 -3.80
CA ASN A 62 -28.72 0.41 -3.49
C ASN A 62 -28.25 1.77 -4.05
N ARG A 63 -28.54 2.00 -5.33
CA ARG A 63 -28.11 3.20 -6.07
C ARG A 63 -29.14 4.34 -6.01
N LYS A 64 -28.64 5.58 -5.94
CA LYS A 64 -29.45 6.80 -6.04
C LYS A 64 -29.90 7.00 -7.49
N ILE A 65 -29.00 6.73 -8.45
CA ILE A 65 -29.28 6.83 -9.88
C ILE A 65 -29.97 5.56 -10.39
N LYS A 66 -31.25 5.64 -10.77
CA LYS A 66 -32.01 4.47 -11.23
C LYS A 66 -31.59 3.95 -12.60
N ASN A 67 -31.14 4.82 -13.51
CA ASN A 67 -30.65 4.43 -14.83
C ASN A 67 -29.32 3.66 -14.71
N LYS A 68 -29.36 2.36 -15.05
CA LYS A 68 -28.22 1.43 -14.95
C LYS A 68 -27.03 1.85 -15.80
N ILE A 69 -27.27 2.38 -17.00
CA ILE A 69 -26.19 2.73 -17.93
C ILE A 69 -25.47 3.99 -17.44
N ILE A 70 -26.21 5.01 -17.00
CA ILE A 70 -25.62 6.22 -16.39
C ILE A 70 -24.82 5.85 -15.14
N TYR A 71 -25.38 5.01 -14.27
CA TYR A 71 -24.69 4.57 -13.07
C TYR A 71 -23.42 3.75 -13.39
N SER A 72 -23.49 2.87 -14.40
CA SER A 72 -22.31 2.12 -14.88
C SER A 72 -21.23 3.05 -15.42
N LYS A 73 -21.62 4.11 -16.13
CA LYS A 73 -20.71 5.14 -16.65
C LYS A 73 -19.97 5.84 -15.50
N ILE A 74 -20.68 6.17 -14.43
CA ILE A 74 -20.11 6.78 -13.22
C ILE A 74 -19.15 5.83 -12.50
N LEU A 75 -19.50 4.55 -12.34
CA LEU A 75 -18.63 3.56 -11.71
C LEU A 75 -17.35 3.32 -12.53
N LEU A 76 -17.50 3.14 -13.84
CA LEU A 76 -16.37 3.01 -14.77
C LEU A 76 -15.47 4.24 -14.67
N PHE A 77 -16.04 5.45 -14.69
CA PHE A 77 -15.26 6.67 -14.53
C PHE A 77 -14.52 6.71 -13.20
N GLY A 78 -15.17 6.32 -12.10
CA GLY A 78 -14.53 6.24 -10.79
C GLY A 78 -13.33 5.30 -10.75
N GLU A 79 -13.39 4.15 -11.42
CA GLU A 79 -12.26 3.24 -11.57
C GLU A 79 -11.14 3.83 -12.43
N LEU A 80 -11.49 4.44 -13.57
CA LEU A 80 -10.52 5.09 -14.46
C LEU A 80 -9.80 6.26 -13.77
N LEU A 81 -10.54 7.07 -13.01
CA LEU A 81 -10.04 8.19 -12.25
C LEU A 81 -9.10 7.73 -11.13
N ALA A 82 -9.52 6.72 -10.36
CA ALA A 82 -8.70 6.09 -9.32
C ALA A 82 -7.38 5.55 -9.91
N ASN A 83 -7.46 4.78 -10.99
CA ASN A 83 -6.28 4.23 -11.67
C ASN A 83 -5.32 5.34 -12.09
N SER A 84 -5.85 6.42 -12.68
CA SER A 84 -5.01 7.54 -13.11
C SER A 84 -4.31 8.26 -11.94
N ILE A 85 -4.97 8.39 -10.78
CA ILE A 85 -4.33 8.95 -9.56
C ILE A 85 -3.21 8.03 -9.06
N PHE A 86 -3.39 6.70 -9.13
CA PHE A 86 -2.37 5.74 -8.72
C PHE A 86 -1.17 5.68 -9.67
N GLU A 87 -1.40 5.82 -10.98
CA GLU A 87 -0.33 5.97 -11.98
C GLU A 87 0.53 7.21 -11.67
N ASP A 88 -0.11 8.37 -11.52
CA ASP A 88 0.56 9.64 -11.20
C ASP A 88 1.37 9.51 -9.89
N ARG A 89 0.86 8.74 -8.93
CA ARG A 89 1.52 8.55 -7.64
C ARG A 89 2.79 7.71 -7.77
N LEU A 90 2.75 6.61 -8.51
CA LEU A 90 3.97 5.82 -8.75
C LEU A 90 5.00 6.65 -9.49
N GLU A 91 4.58 7.48 -10.46
CA GLU A 91 5.47 8.40 -11.16
C GLU A 91 6.09 9.43 -10.19
N ALA A 92 5.28 10.03 -9.31
CA ALA A 92 5.72 10.97 -8.29
C ALA A 92 6.75 10.33 -7.33
N LEU A 93 6.53 9.08 -6.91
CA LEU A 93 7.48 8.32 -6.09
C LEU A 93 8.81 8.07 -6.81
N LEU A 94 8.79 7.81 -8.12
CA LEU A 94 10.00 7.67 -8.94
C LEU A 94 10.78 9.00 -9.08
N LYS A 95 10.07 10.13 -9.03
CA LYS A 95 10.64 11.49 -9.06
C LYS A 95 11.00 12.04 -7.68
N ASN A 96 10.82 11.27 -6.61
CA ASN A 96 11.05 11.67 -5.22
C ASN A 96 10.13 12.81 -4.72
N GLU A 97 8.96 12.99 -5.31
CA GLU A 97 7.95 13.89 -4.73
C GLU A 97 7.42 13.31 -3.40
N PRO A 98 6.97 14.16 -2.44
CA PRO A 98 6.94 15.63 -2.49
C PRO A 98 8.21 16.30 -1.95
N TYR A 99 9.31 15.55 -1.81
CA TYR A 99 10.53 15.98 -1.12
C TYR A 99 11.39 16.98 -1.90
N ASP A 100 11.09 17.16 -3.18
CA ASP A 100 11.62 18.21 -4.04
C ASP A 100 11.14 19.62 -3.62
N ARG A 101 10.12 19.71 -2.77
CA ARG A 101 9.57 20.98 -2.29
C ARG A 101 10.37 21.53 -1.11
N LYS A 102 10.56 22.86 -1.08
CA LYS A 102 11.22 23.59 0.02
C LYS A 102 10.64 23.29 1.40
N GLU A 103 9.35 22.96 1.47
CA GLU A 103 8.68 22.63 2.74
C GLU A 103 9.23 21.35 3.41
N PHE A 104 9.94 20.48 2.68
CA PHE A 104 10.56 19.27 3.20
C PHE A 104 12.05 19.43 3.50
N GLU A 105 12.63 20.61 3.27
CA GLU A 105 14.06 20.85 3.50
C GLU A 105 14.44 20.46 4.95
N ASN A 106 15.44 19.59 5.09
CA ASN A 106 15.93 19.02 6.35
C ASN A 106 15.00 18.03 7.10
N PHE A 107 13.84 17.65 6.56
CA PHE A 107 12.94 16.71 7.23
C PHE A 107 13.15 15.24 6.85
N TYR A 108 13.88 14.94 5.78
CA TYR A 108 14.02 13.59 5.23
C TYR A 108 15.48 13.14 5.09
N ASP A 109 15.71 11.82 5.12
CA ASP A 109 17.03 11.22 4.90
C ASP A 109 17.28 10.84 3.43
N LYS A 110 18.43 10.21 3.14
CA LYS A 110 18.81 9.78 1.78
C LYS A 110 17.83 8.79 1.12
N GLU A 111 16.97 8.15 1.91
CA GLU A 111 15.92 7.22 1.44
C GLU A 111 14.55 7.92 1.37
N ASN A 112 14.52 9.26 1.47
CA ASN A 112 13.37 10.13 1.67
C ASN A 112 12.40 9.63 2.75
N LEU A 113 12.97 9.26 3.90
CA LEU A 113 12.20 8.95 5.10
C LEU A 113 12.36 10.06 6.13
N ILE A 114 11.26 10.39 6.78
CA ILE A 114 11.16 11.37 7.86
C ILE A 114 11.20 10.63 9.18
N LYS A 115 12.08 11.06 10.08
CA LYS A 115 12.15 10.52 11.43
C LYS A 115 10.93 10.96 12.23
N VAL A 116 10.26 10.00 12.89
CA VAL A 116 9.13 10.27 13.78
C VAL A 116 9.63 10.32 15.21
N ASP A 117 9.37 11.43 15.89
CA ASP A 117 9.59 11.58 17.33
C ASP A 117 8.28 11.53 18.12
N LYS A 118 8.40 11.53 19.46
CA LYS A 118 7.26 11.40 20.39
C LYS A 118 6.25 12.53 20.28
N PHE A 119 6.71 13.74 19.96
CA PHE A 119 5.86 14.91 19.79
C PHE A 119 5.18 14.93 18.42
N SER A 120 5.72 14.16 17.47
CA SER A 120 5.23 14.01 16.10
C SER A 120 4.32 12.79 15.89
N LYS A 121 3.93 12.02 16.95
CA LYS A 121 3.14 10.79 16.79
C LYS A 121 1.88 11.02 15.93
N VAL A 122 1.78 10.18 14.91
CA VAL A 122 1.06 10.39 13.64
C VAL A 122 -0.25 9.61 13.68
N TYR A 123 -1.40 10.18 14.08
CA TYR A 123 -2.67 9.42 14.15
C TYR A 123 -3.18 8.81 12.80
N ASP A 124 -2.44 9.04 11.72
CA ASP A 124 -2.56 8.60 10.32
C ASP A 124 -1.75 9.55 9.41
N SER A 125 -1.28 10.67 9.98
CA SER A 125 -0.59 11.77 9.30
C SER A 125 0.49 12.45 10.15
N ILE A 126 1.48 13.02 9.48
CA ILE A 126 2.55 13.84 10.08
C ILE A 126 2.34 15.31 9.72
N ILE A 127 2.67 16.21 10.64
CA ILE A 127 2.60 17.66 10.41
C ILE A 127 3.99 18.18 10.07
N ILE A 128 4.12 18.84 8.92
CA ILE A 128 5.37 19.46 8.44
C ILE A 128 5.03 20.88 8.00
N ASN A 129 5.66 21.88 8.61
CA ASN A 129 5.43 23.30 8.31
C ASN A 129 3.93 23.68 8.28
N GLY A 130 3.16 23.17 9.23
CA GLY A 130 1.71 23.43 9.36
C GLY A 130 0.81 22.64 8.40
N ASN A 131 1.38 21.88 7.47
CA ASN A 131 0.64 21.03 6.54
C ASN A 131 0.58 19.59 7.06
N ARG A 132 -0.57 18.93 6.89
CA ARG A 132 -0.79 17.53 7.22
C ARG A 132 -0.45 16.65 6.03
N TYR A 133 0.36 15.61 6.23
CA TYR A 133 0.71 14.63 5.20
C TYR A 133 0.38 13.21 5.64
N GLY A 134 -0.22 12.43 4.74
CA GLY A 134 -0.54 11.02 4.99
C GLY A 134 0.69 10.12 4.81
N LEU A 135 0.67 8.95 5.45
CA LEU A 135 1.63 7.90 5.14
C LEU A 135 1.43 7.39 3.71
N CYS A 136 2.52 7.21 2.97
CA CYS A 136 2.49 6.66 1.62
C CYS A 136 1.73 5.33 1.57
N LEU A 137 0.80 5.21 0.61
CA LEU A 137 -0.04 4.02 0.49
C LEU A 137 0.78 2.79 0.05
N PRO A 138 0.63 1.62 0.71
CA PRO A 138 1.32 0.38 0.32
C PRO A 138 0.73 -0.30 -0.92
N ILE A 139 -0.51 0.05 -1.30
CA ILE A 139 -1.23 -0.49 -2.47
C ILE A 139 -2.13 0.58 -3.10
N ASN A 140 -2.73 0.28 -4.26
CA ASN A 140 -3.65 1.14 -5.00
C ASN A 140 -5.07 1.18 -4.38
N ALA A 141 -5.14 1.51 -3.09
CA ALA A 141 -6.40 1.74 -2.37
C ALA A 141 -6.21 2.93 -1.43
N PHE A 142 -7.08 3.94 -1.54
CA PHE A 142 -6.95 5.29 -0.97
C PHE A 142 -6.74 5.36 0.55
N ASN A 143 -7.17 4.32 1.29
CA ASN A 143 -7.05 4.21 2.74
C ASN A 143 -6.10 3.08 3.19
N SER A 144 -5.31 2.51 2.29
CA SER A 144 -4.53 1.30 2.61
C SER A 144 -3.39 1.50 3.61
N SER A 145 -2.87 2.73 3.77
CA SER A 145 -1.86 3.03 4.78
C SER A 145 -2.43 3.03 6.21
N TYR A 146 -3.75 3.10 6.36
CA TYR A 146 -4.42 3.13 7.64
C TYR A 146 -3.97 1.98 8.56
N TRP A 147 -3.98 0.74 8.05
CA TRP A 147 -3.66 -0.46 8.83
C TRP A 147 -2.25 -0.40 9.42
N ILE A 148 -1.26 -0.10 8.58
CA ILE A 148 0.13 -0.01 9.03
C ILE A 148 0.34 1.21 9.94
N SER A 149 -0.31 2.35 9.66
CA SER A 149 -0.18 3.55 10.50
C SER A 149 -0.63 3.30 11.94
N GLN A 150 -1.71 2.52 12.14
CA GLN A 150 -2.20 2.17 13.48
C GLN A 150 -1.16 1.36 14.27
N GLU A 151 -0.48 0.40 13.64
CA GLU A 151 0.56 -0.38 14.33
C GLU A 151 1.84 0.44 14.57
N LEU A 152 2.20 1.32 13.64
CA LEU A 152 3.34 2.24 13.82
C LEU A 152 3.10 3.20 15.00
N ASN A 153 1.86 3.60 15.28
CA ASN A 153 1.52 4.46 16.42
C ASN A 153 1.66 3.80 17.79
N LYS A 154 1.52 2.47 17.83
CA LYS A 154 1.67 1.67 19.06
C LYS A 154 3.13 1.51 19.46
N LEU A 155 4.08 1.83 18.58
CA LEU A 155 5.51 1.75 18.86
C LEU A 155 5.89 2.65 20.04
N ASN A 156 6.73 2.12 20.94
CA ASN A 156 7.41 2.94 21.94
C ASN A 156 8.65 3.59 21.31
N LEU A 157 8.55 4.87 20.98
CA LEU A 157 9.63 5.63 20.32
C LEU A 157 10.84 5.87 21.23
N ASP A 158 10.74 5.54 22.52
CA ASP A 158 11.90 5.52 23.43
C ASP A 158 12.77 4.26 23.19
N ASP A 159 12.19 3.17 22.66
CA ASP A 159 12.88 1.89 22.40
C ASP A 159 13.30 1.72 20.95
N VAL A 160 12.60 2.35 20.00
CA VAL A 160 12.77 2.15 18.56
C VAL A 160 13.01 3.46 17.82
N ASP A 161 13.72 3.41 16.69
CA ASP A 161 13.84 4.52 15.74
C ASP A 161 12.86 4.29 14.59
N LEU A 162 11.80 5.11 14.53
CA LEU A 162 10.78 5.05 13.48
C LEU A 162 11.05 6.12 12.43
N LYS A 163 11.04 5.72 11.15
CA LYS A 163 11.02 6.62 10.01
C LYS A 163 9.92 6.25 9.04
N ILE A 164 9.30 7.24 8.41
CA ILE A 164 8.17 7.06 7.48
C ILE A 164 8.34 7.89 6.22
N ARG A 165 7.71 7.44 5.13
CA ARG A 165 7.58 8.18 3.88
C ARG A 165 6.19 8.81 3.80
N VAL A 166 6.14 10.12 3.54
CA VAL A 166 4.87 10.78 3.25
C VAL A 166 4.39 10.45 1.85
N ASP A 167 3.08 10.44 1.68
CA ASP A 167 2.45 10.33 0.39
C ASP A 167 2.66 11.60 -0.45
N PRO A 168 2.97 11.50 -1.76
CA PRO A 168 3.11 12.66 -2.63
C PRO A 168 1.85 13.52 -2.71
N PHE A 169 0.67 12.91 -2.56
CA PHE A 169 -0.60 13.55 -2.81
C PHE A 169 -1.51 13.66 -1.58
N LEU A 170 -1.40 12.82 -0.56
CA LEU A 170 -2.23 12.97 0.65
C LEU A 170 -1.77 14.17 1.51
N LYS A 171 -2.19 15.38 1.12
CA LYS A 171 -1.92 16.65 1.81
C LYS A 171 -3.22 17.29 2.29
N ASN A 172 -3.27 17.70 3.56
CA ASN A 172 -4.41 18.40 4.17
C ASN A 172 -5.77 17.71 3.97
N PHE A 173 -5.77 16.38 4.04
CA PHE A 173 -6.95 15.53 3.89
C PHE A 173 -7.78 15.45 5.18
N SER A 174 -9.04 15.03 5.05
CA SER A 174 -9.93 14.77 6.18
C SER A 174 -9.60 13.44 6.86
N LEU A 175 -9.50 13.45 8.20
CA LEU A 175 -9.21 12.25 8.97
C LEU A 175 -10.34 11.22 8.84
N ILE A 176 -9.97 9.95 8.73
CA ILE A 176 -10.91 8.83 8.71
C ILE A 176 -10.51 7.83 9.79
N CYS A 177 -11.50 7.42 10.58
CA CYS A 177 -11.34 6.34 11.55
C CYS A 177 -12.09 5.09 11.07
N GLN A 178 -11.38 3.99 10.84
CA GLN A 178 -11.98 2.69 10.51
C GLN A 178 -11.66 1.67 11.60
N LYS A 179 -12.67 1.02 12.17
CA LYS A 179 -12.46 -0.06 13.14
C LYS A 179 -12.54 -1.40 12.42
N SER A 180 -11.49 -2.20 12.49
CA SER A 180 -11.54 -3.63 12.16
C SER A 180 -10.64 -4.39 13.12
N THR A 181 -11.02 -5.62 13.45
CA THR A 181 -10.27 -6.45 14.39
C THR A 181 -9.42 -7.43 13.60
N VAL A 182 -8.10 -7.20 13.60
CA VAL A 182 -7.14 -8.15 13.05
C VAL A 182 -6.65 -9.03 14.20
N PHE A 183 -7.06 -10.29 14.22
CA PHE A 183 -6.63 -11.24 15.23
C PHE A 183 -5.34 -11.90 14.78
N SER A 184 -4.26 -11.81 15.57
CA SER A 184 -3.01 -12.53 15.29
C SER A 184 -2.69 -13.63 16.31
N LYS A 185 -2.33 -14.83 15.84
CA LYS A 185 -1.67 -15.86 16.66
C LYS A 185 -0.16 -15.76 16.50
N PRO A 186 0.65 -16.12 17.52
CA PRO A 186 2.10 -16.01 17.44
C PRO A 186 2.72 -17.08 16.54
N LEU A 187 3.69 -16.68 15.71
CA LEU A 187 4.59 -17.59 14.98
C LEU A 187 5.38 -18.45 15.97
N ASN A 188 5.76 -19.69 15.58
CA ASN A 188 6.62 -20.53 16.40
C ASN A 188 8.07 -20.03 16.41
N TRP A 189 8.36 -19.11 17.33
CA TRP A 189 9.66 -18.45 17.42
C TRP A 189 10.82 -19.37 17.80
N ASN A 190 10.55 -20.48 18.51
CA ASN A 190 11.59 -21.45 18.82
C ASN A 190 12.11 -22.09 17.53
N LYS A 191 11.19 -22.45 16.62
CA LYS A 191 11.56 -22.96 15.28
C LYS A 191 12.38 -21.95 14.48
N ILE A 192 12.00 -20.67 14.50
CA ILE A 192 12.74 -19.60 13.78
C ILE A 192 14.11 -19.32 14.40
N ARG A 193 14.22 -19.32 15.73
CA ARG A 193 15.51 -19.17 16.43
C ARG A 193 16.46 -20.30 16.07
N ASP A 194 15.94 -21.53 16.00
CA ASP A 194 16.76 -22.73 15.83
C ASP A 194 16.97 -23.09 14.33
N LEU A 195 16.55 -22.21 13.41
CA LEU A 195 16.69 -22.39 11.96
C LEU A 195 18.17 -22.50 11.56
N LYS A 196 18.55 -23.65 10.97
CA LYS A 196 19.91 -23.95 10.46
C LYS A 196 20.02 -23.82 8.94
N THR A 197 18.92 -24.00 8.24
CA THR A 197 18.79 -23.92 6.78
C THR A 197 17.77 -22.85 6.40
N VAL A 198 17.71 -22.50 5.12
CA VAL A 198 16.73 -21.53 4.60
C VAL A 198 15.32 -22.15 4.68
N ASP A 199 14.37 -21.41 5.24
CA ASP A 199 12.94 -21.70 5.17
C ASP A 199 12.28 -20.72 4.19
N LYS A 200 11.49 -21.21 3.24
CA LYS A 200 10.89 -20.39 2.18
C LYS A 200 9.56 -20.98 1.72
N GLY A 201 8.68 -20.12 1.24
CA GLY A 201 7.38 -20.52 0.70
C GLY A 201 6.87 -19.58 -0.37
N GLN A 202 5.83 -20.05 -1.08
CA GLN A 202 5.21 -19.35 -2.18
C GLN A 202 3.69 -19.57 -2.15
N PHE A 203 2.92 -18.49 -2.31
CA PHE A 203 1.48 -18.50 -2.49
C PHE A 203 1.16 -17.90 -3.85
N ARG A 204 0.39 -18.62 -4.68
CA ARG A 204 0.08 -18.21 -6.04
C ARG A 204 -1.42 -18.24 -6.28
N ASN A 205 -1.97 -17.11 -6.73
CA ASN A 205 -3.31 -17.06 -7.26
C ASN A 205 -3.27 -17.37 -8.75
N TYR A 206 -3.70 -18.58 -9.15
CA TYR A 206 -3.68 -19.00 -10.56
C TYR A 206 -4.69 -18.24 -11.44
N LYS A 207 -5.69 -17.57 -10.86
CA LYS A 207 -6.68 -16.80 -11.61
C LYS A 207 -6.16 -15.42 -11.97
N THR A 208 -5.47 -14.75 -11.05
CA THR A 208 -5.00 -13.37 -11.21
C THR A 208 -3.50 -13.29 -11.57
N GLY A 209 -2.75 -14.37 -11.35
CA GLY A 209 -1.29 -14.40 -11.52
C GLY A 209 -0.53 -13.77 -10.34
N GLU A 210 -1.22 -13.30 -9.31
CA GLU A 210 -0.61 -12.73 -8.10
C GLU A 210 0.25 -13.77 -7.39
N LEU A 211 1.35 -13.30 -6.81
CA LEU A 211 2.39 -14.16 -6.25
C LEU A 211 2.95 -13.54 -4.97
N THR A 212 2.90 -14.28 -3.87
CA THR A 212 3.60 -13.92 -2.64
C THR A 212 4.70 -14.92 -2.37
N GLU A 213 5.91 -14.43 -2.15
CA GLU A 213 7.07 -15.25 -1.77
C GLU A 213 7.61 -14.77 -0.43
N TYR A 214 8.06 -15.69 0.41
CA TYR A 214 8.77 -15.34 1.65
C TYR A 214 9.98 -16.24 1.87
N MET A 215 10.94 -15.74 2.63
CA MET A 215 12.16 -16.44 2.99
C MET A 215 12.68 -16.00 4.36
N TRP A 216 12.98 -16.97 5.22
CA TRP A 216 13.82 -16.83 6.40
C TRP A 216 15.20 -17.41 6.10
N LYS A 217 16.23 -16.56 6.17
CA LYS A 217 17.61 -16.90 5.84
C LYS A 217 18.53 -16.71 7.05
N PRO A 218 19.05 -17.78 7.66
CA PRO A 218 20.07 -17.68 8.70
C PRO A 218 21.33 -16.97 8.16
N ARG A 219 21.98 -16.17 9.02
CA ARG A 219 23.24 -15.49 8.75
C ARG A 219 24.29 -15.89 9.78
N LYS A 220 25.57 -15.76 9.40
CA LYS A 220 26.73 -16.18 10.22
C LYS A 220 26.83 -15.43 11.54
N ASN A 221 26.27 -14.23 11.64
CA ASN A 221 26.32 -13.36 12.82
C ASN A 221 25.15 -13.57 13.78
N ASN A 222 24.68 -14.82 13.93
CA ASN A 222 23.57 -15.16 14.81
C ASN A 222 22.25 -14.39 14.54
N ARG A 223 22.04 -14.03 13.28
CA ARG A 223 20.83 -13.35 12.81
C ARG A 223 20.04 -14.23 11.86
N VAL A 224 18.74 -13.98 11.78
CA VAL A 224 17.87 -14.50 10.73
C VAL A 224 17.30 -13.33 9.98
N VAL A 225 17.48 -13.32 8.67
CA VAL A 225 16.91 -12.32 7.78
C VAL A 225 15.59 -12.84 7.25
N PHE A 226 14.53 -12.07 7.45
CA PHE A 226 13.26 -12.27 6.78
C PHE A 226 13.16 -11.37 5.56
N THR A 227 12.66 -11.93 4.47
CA THR A 227 12.34 -11.21 3.25
C THR A 227 11.01 -11.74 2.71
N CYS A 228 10.08 -10.85 2.38
CA CYS A 228 8.82 -11.20 1.75
C CYS A 228 8.47 -10.20 0.65
N GLU A 229 7.89 -10.71 -0.43
CA GLU A 229 7.44 -9.91 -1.55
C GLU A 229 6.09 -10.40 -2.07
N GLU A 230 5.12 -9.50 -2.19
CA GLU A 230 3.84 -9.72 -2.86
C GLU A 230 3.82 -8.97 -4.19
N LEU A 231 3.90 -9.75 -5.27
CA LEU A 231 3.77 -9.31 -6.65
C LEU A 231 2.27 -9.25 -7.02
N PRO A 232 1.79 -8.11 -7.55
CA PRO A 232 0.43 -8.01 -8.06
C PRO A 232 0.29 -8.75 -9.40
N SER A 233 -0.91 -8.77 -9.97
CA SER A 233 -1.11 -9.20 -11.35
C SER A 233 -0.41 -8.24 -12.34
N GLU A 234 -0.14 -8.71 -13.57
CA GLU A 234 0.48 -7.88 -14.62
C GLU A 234 -0.34 -6.61 -14.92
N ASP A 235 -1.67 -6.69 -14.80
CA ASP A 235 -2.57 -5.55 -15.04
C ASP A 235 -2.47 -4.46 -13.96
N LEU A 236 -2.05 -4.81 -12.75
CA LEU A 236 -2.00 -3.90 -11.60
C LEU A 236 -0.59 -3.35 -11.31
N ILE A 237 0.43 -3.80 -12.05
CA ILE A 237 1.81 -3.45 -11.75
C ILE A 237 2.08 -1.93 -11.85
N ASN A 238 1.43 -1.27 -12.80
CA ASN A 238 1.54 0.17 -13.01
C ASN A 238 0.70 1.00 -12.03
N LEU A 239 -0.10 0.35 -11.16
CA LEU A 239 -0.97 1.04 -10.20
C LEU A 239 -0.44 0.96 -8.77
N ARG A 240 0.24 -0.14 -8.39
CA ARG A 240 0.72 -0.32 -7.00
C ARG A 240 2.17 -0.77 -6.81
N GLY A 241 2.82 -1.31 -7.83
CA GLY A 241 4.09 -2.03 -7.63
C GLY A 241 3.93 -3.29 -6.75
N SER A 242 5.04 -3.90 -6.34
CA SER A 242 5.05 -5.02 -5.38
C SER A 242 5.21 -4.52 -3.95
N ARG A 243 4.55 -5.16 -2.97
CA ARG A 243 4.83 -4.93 -1.55
C ARG A 243 6.03 -5.78 -1.16
N TYR A 244 7.10 -5.15 -0.72
CA TYR A 244 8.32 -5.79 -0.22
C TYR A 244 8.49 -5.51 1.27
N PHE A 245 8.91 -6.51 2.05
CA PHE A 245 9.10 -6.40 3.48
C PHE A 245 10.38 -7.11 3.90
N HIS A 246 11.17 -6.45 4.73
CA HIS A 246 12.45 -6.95 5.19
C HIS A 246 12.56 -6.82 6.70
N ALA A 247 13.12 -7.83 7.36
CA ALA A 247 13.42 -7.73 8.78
C ALA A 247 14.64 -8.55 9.17
N ILE A 248 15.25 -8.15 10.29
CA ILE A 248 16.44 -8.81 10.84
C ILE A 248 16.15 -9.18 12.29
N PHE A 249 16.06 -10.48 12.54
CA PHE A 249 15.91 -11.07 13.86
C PHE A 249 17.28 -11.42 14.44
N GLU A 250 17.57 -10.97 15.65
CA GLU A 250 18.76 -11.33 16.40
C GLU A 250 18.43 -12.44 17.40
N LYS A 251 19.11 -13.59 17.27
CA LYS A 251 18.73 -14.80 18.00
C LYS A 251 19.01 -14.71 19.50
N ASP A 252 20.11 -14.06 19.91
CA ASP A 252 20.50 -13.94 21.32
C ASP A 252 19.54 -13.07 22.12
N SER A 253 19.23 -11.88 21.61
CA SER A 253 18.27 -10.98 22.26
C SER A 253 16.83 -11.44 22.07
N GLY A 254 16.57 -12.30 21.08
CA GLY A 254 15.23 -12.72 20.70
C GLY A 254 14.39 -11.56 20.18
N ARG A 255 15.01 -10.52 19.63
CA ARG A 255 14.35 -9.29 19.16
C ARG A 255 14.67 -9.03 17.69
N PHE A 256 13.79 -8.26 17.05
CA PHE A 256 14.09 -7.68 15.75
C PHE A 256 14.89 -6.40 15.95
N ILE A 257 15.99 -6.26 15.21
CA ILE A 257 16.85 -5.07 15.25
C ILE A 257 16.57 -4.12 14.09
N HIS A 258 15.81 -4.59 13.11
CA HIS A 258 15.47 -3.87 11.90
C HIS A 258 14.21 -4.48 11.26
N CYS A 259 13.32 -3.62 10.77
CA CYS A 259 12.11 -3.97 10.05
C CYS A 259 11.75 -2.83 9.10
N ASP A 260 11.50 -3.12 7.83
CA ASP A 260 11.03 -2.12 6.87
C ASP A 260 10.04 -2.70 5.86
N GLY A 261 9.21 -1.81 5.34
CA GLY A 261 8.31 -2.07 4.23
C GLY A 261 8.58 -1.10 3.10
N SER A 262 8.65 -1.62 1.88
CA SER A 262 8.93 -0.87 0.66
C SER A 262 7.96 -1.28 -0.46
N ILE A 263 7.70 -0.36 -1.40
CA ILE A 263 7.14 -0.72 -2.70
C ILE A 263 8.29 -0.92 -3.68
N LYS A 264 8.28 -2.01 -4.46
CA LYS A 264 9.13 -2.10 -5.65
C LYS A 264 8.32 -1.76 -6.89
N ILE A 265 8.73 -0.70 -7.57
CA ILE A 265 8.10 -0.18 -8.78
C ILE A 265 8.79 -0.81 -9.99
N TYR A 266 7.99 -1.39 -10.88
CA TYR A 266 8.47 -2.06 -12.08
C TYR A 266 7.84 -1.44 -13.32
N ASN A 267 8.64 -1.27 -14.37
CA ASN A 267 8.07 -1.22 -15.72
C ASN A 267 7.77 -2.64 -16.22
N LYS A 268 6.97 -2.77 -17.29
CA LYS A 268 6.56 -4.07 -17.86
C LYS A 268 7.73 -5.03 -18.10
N ASN A 269 8.86 -4.55 -18.62
CA ASN A 269 10.03 -5.40 -18.92
C ASN A 269 10.70 -5.90 -17.63
N SER A 270 10.91 -5.01 -16.66
CA SER A 270 11.49 -5.37 -15.36
C SER A 270 10.57 -6.30 -14.58
N PHE A 271 9.24 -6.14 -14.68
CA PHE A 271 8.28 -7.05 -14.05
C PHE A 271 8.37 -8.46 -14.65
N LYS A 272 8.36 -8.57 -15.98
CA LYS A 272 8.58 -9.86 -16.68
C LYS A 272 9.90 -10.51 -16.30
N LYS A 273 10.97 -9.70 -16.11
CA LYS A 273 12.25 -10.20 -15.60
C LYS A 273 12.12 -10.70 -14.16
N ARG A 274 11.51 -9.92 -13.26
CA ARG A 274 11.29 -10.29 -11.84
C ARG A 274 10.53 -11.61 -11.71
N CYS A 275 9.51 -11.85 -12.53
CA CYS A 275 8.70 -13.06 -12.51
C CYS A 275 9.46 -14.35 -12.89
N LYS A 276 10.65 -14.26 -13.50
CA LYS A 276 11.48 -15.43 -13.84
C LYS A 276 12.29 -15.98 -12.66
N TYR A 277 12.40 -15.20 -11.58
CA TYR A 277 13.23 -15.52 -10.43
C TYR A 277 12.39 -15.71 -9.17
N THR A 278 12.93 -16.49 -8.24
CA THR A 278 12.37 -16.61 -6.88
C THR A 278 13.06 -15.64 -5.95
N ILE A 279 12.42 -15.33 -4.81
CA ILE A 279 12.93 -14.37 -3.82
C ILE A 279 14.33 -14.67 -3.24
N ASN A 280 14.85 -15.89 -3.43
CA ASN A 280 16.20 -16.28 -2.98
C ASN A 280 17.29 -15.99 -4.03
N ASN A 281 16.93 -15.57 -5.25
CA ASN A 281 17.91 -15.24 -6.27
C ASN A 281 18.41 -13.80 -6.09
N ASN A 282 19.73 -13.60 -6.02
CA ASN A 282 20.32 -12.27 -5.83
C ASN A 282 20.02 -11.32 -6.99
N GLU A 283 19.74 -11.83 -8.21
CA GLU A 283 19.42 -11.00 -9.37
C GLU A 283 18.17 -10.13 -9.17
N ILE A 284 17.26 -10.49 -8.26
CA ILE A 284 16.04 -9.71 -8.01
C ILE A 284 16.31 -8.39 -7.31
N ASN A 285 17.45 -8.24 -6.64
CA ASN A 285 17.76 -7.06 -5.83
C ASN A 285 17.90 -5.80 -6.69
N ASP A 286 18.35 -5.98 -7.95
CA ASP A 286 18.59 -4.90 -8.89
C ASP A 286 17.43 -4.72 -9.90
N ILE A 287 16.32 -5.44 -9.73
CA ILE A 287 15.15 -5.35 -10.62
C ILE A 287 14.10 -4.43 -10.01
N GLY A 288 13.74 -3.40 -10.76
CA GLY A 288 12.78 -2.39 -10.33
C GLY A 288 13.41 -1.34 -9.42
N LYS A 289 12.61 -0.34 -9.03
CA LYS A 289 13.02 0.69 -8.08
C LYS A 289 12.36 0.44 -6.73
N GLU A 290 13.15 0.20 -5.71
CA GLU A 290 12.64 0.13 -4.33
C GLU A 290 12.41 1.53 -3.75
N VAL A 291 11.24 1.73 -3.17
CA VAL A 291 10.80 2.94 -2.47
C VAL A 291 10.34 2.54 -1.07
N LYS A 292 11.15 2.86 -0.06
CA LYS A 292 10.84 2.51 1.34
C LYS A 292 9.69 3.37 1.85
N ILE A 293 8.67 2.74 2.44
CA ILE A 293 7.50 3.39 3.05
C ILE A 293 7.74 3.67 4.53
N PHE A 294 8.29 2.71 5.25
CA PHE A 294 8.61 2.88 6.66
C PHE A 294 9.83 2.05 7.02
N ARG A 295 10.48 2.44 8.11
CA ARG A 295 11.60 1.73 8.71
C ARG A 295 11.51 1.84 10.22
N VAL A 296 11.66 0.72 10.89
CA VAL A 296 11.77 0.63 12.35
C VAL A 296 13.10 -0.04 12.66
N ASP A 297 13.94 0.61 13.46
CA ASP A 297 15.19 0.05 13.95
C ASP A 297 15.15 -0.09 15.47
N LYS A 298 15.97 -1.05 15.97
CA LYS A 298 16.24 -1.33 17.39
C LYS A 298 15.05 -1.90 18.17
N ASN A 299 15.36 -2.85 19.05
CA ASN A 299 14.49 -3.36 20.12
C ASN A 299 13.03 -3.67 19.76
N ILE A 300 12.75 -4.21 18.57
CA ILE A 300 11.40 -4.51 18.12
C ILE A 300 10.96 -5.87 18.72
N PRO A 301 9.94 -5.93 19.61
CA PRO A 301 9.43 -7.19 20.11
C PRO A 301 8.77 -8.01 19.00
N LYS A 302 8.69 -9.32 19.21
CA LYS A 302 8.17 -10.26 18.22
C LYS A 302 6.69 -9.99 17.92
N GLU A 303 5.92 -9.69 18.95
CA GLU A 303 4.50 -9.36 18.87
C GLU A 303 4.28 -8.12 17.99
N MET A 304 5.14 -7.13 18.16
CA MET A 304 5.12 -5.89 17.39
C MET A 304 5.50 -6.13 15.93
N PHE A 305 6.54 -6.94 15.68
CA PHE A 305 6.87 -7.40 14.32
C PHE A 305 5.67 -8.09 13.64
N MET A 306 4.98 -8.98 14.36
CA MET A 306 3.80 -9.70 13.84
C MET A 306 2.66 -8.74 13.48
N SER A 307 2.41 -7.73 14.31
CA SER A 307 1.44 -6.68 14.01
C SER A 307 1.82 -5.89 12.75
N LEU A 308 3.09 -5.47 12.64
CA LEU A 308 3.59 -4.68 11.52
C LEU A 308 3.46 -5.44 10.19
N ILE A 309 3.90 -6.70 10.14
CA ILE A 309 3.85 -7.48 8.89
C ILE A 309 2.41 -7.78 8.45
N ASN A 310 1.53 -8.16 9.37
CA ASN A 310 0.13 -8.44 9.07
C ASN A 310 -0.62 -7.18 8.59
N SER A 311 -0.29 -6.03 9.15
CA SER A 311 -0.92 -4.75 8.79
C SER A 311 -0.37 -4.19 7.49
N TYR A 312 0.92 -4.38 7.21
CA TYR A 312 1.53 -4.01 5.93
C TYR A 312 0.96 -4.83 4.77
N PHE A 313 0.80 -6.15 4.99
CA PHE A 313 0.22 -7.08 4.01
C PHE A 313 -1.30 -7.25 4.17
N TYR A 314 -2.01 -6.26 4.74
CA TYR A 314 -3.46 -6.33 4.86
C TYR A 314 -4.12 -6.66 3.51
N TRP A 315 -5.18 -7.48 3.55
CA TRP A 315 -5.84 -8.14 2.40
C TRP A 315 -5.07 -9.28 1.70
N ASN A 316 -3.85 -9.62 2.12
CA ASN A 316 -3.18 -10.85 1.70
C ASN A 316 -3.49 -11.98 2.69
N TYR A 317 -4.64 -12.63 2.52
CA TYR A 317 -5.12 -13.65 3.46
C TYR A 317 -4.20 -14.87 3.57
N ASP A 318 -3.51 -15.26 2.49
CA ASP A 318 -2.56 -16.38 2.53
C ASP A 318 -1.38 -16.09 3.45
N LEU A 319 -0.81 -14.88 3.36
CA LEU A 319 0.31 -14.48 4.21
C LEU A 319 -0.14 -14.23 5.64
N ILE A 320 -1.30 -13.59 5.83
CA ILE A 320 -1.91 -13.45 7.16
C ILE A 320 -2.06 -14.85 7.76
N ASP A 321 -2.72 -15.78 7.07
CA ASP A 321 -2.90 -17.16 7.54
C ASP A 321 -1.58 -17.87 7.85
N TYR A 322 -0.52 -17.65 7.07
CA TYR A 322 0.82 -18.19 7.39
C TYR A 322 1.32 -17.71 8.75
N PHE A 323 1.16 -16.42 9.04
CA PHE A 323 1.51 -15.84 10.33
C PHE A 323 0.51 -16.22 11.44
N LEU A 324 -0.71 -16.65 11.11
CA LEU A 324 -1.75 -17.09 12.06
C LEU A 324 -1.76 -18.59 12.37
N LYS A 325 -1.29 -19.45 11.47
CA LYS A 325 -1.42 -20.90 11.61
C LYS A 325 -0.56 -21.42 12.77
N LYS A 326 -1.20 -22.18 13.67
CA LYS A 326 -0.50 -23.09 14.58
C LYS A 326 0.32 -24.04 13.70
N THR A 327 1.63 -24.10 13.90
CA THR A 327 2.34 -25.38 13.69
C THR A 327 1.58 -26.39 14.55
N ILE A 328 0.86 -27.30 13.91
CA ILE A 328 0.28 -28.49 14.54
C ILE A 328 1.43 -29.31 15.11
#